data_AF-A0A957UE87-F1
#
_entry.id   AF-A0A957UE87-F1
#
_cell.length_a   1.000
_cell.length_b   1.000
_cell.length_c   1.000
_cell.angle_alpha   90.00
_cell.angle_beta   90.00
_cell.angle_gamma   90.00
#
_symmetry.space_group_name_H-M   'P 1'
#
loop_
_entity.id
_entity.type
_entity.pdbx_description
1 polymer ?
#
loop_
_entity_poly.entity_id
_entity_poly.type
_entity_poly.pdbx_seq_one_letter_code
_entity_poly.pdbx_strand_id
1 'polypeptide(L)'
;AGGSGPDLLLAPNWWLGDLVAADTLQPLEDARTPEERANFWPAALENFVWQGRLYGLPTNYELVTAFVNRALADPAAMPATTDAWLAQAQAAPANGIGLYNNLYHLYWGLPAYGAQLFDDSGLAVIDATGDAAAYLAWLRAVSETTGSYVDPDYGMLLDRFKKGEFAYFV
;
A
#
# COMPACT_ATOMS: atom_id res chain seq x y z
N ALA A 1 -16.72 -0.64 -27.85
CA ALA A 1 -15.65 -1.64 -28.09
C ALA A 1 -15.81 -2.27 -29.47
N GLY A 2 -14.72 -2.67 -30.14
CA GLY A 2 -14.73 -3.29 -31.47
C GLY A 2 -14.88 -4.82 -31.49
N GLY A 3 -15.24 -5.44 -30.36
CA GLY A 3 -15.46 -6.89 -30.24
C GLY A 3 -14.19 -7.76 -30.30
N SER A 4 -12.99 -7.17 -30.37
CA SER A 4 -11.71 -7.87 -30.51
C SER A 4 -10.89 -7.95 -29.21
N GLY A 5 -11.54 -7.80 -28.06
CA GLY A 5 -10.88 -7.90 -26.75
C GLY A 5 -10.53 -9.35 -26.39
N PRO A 6 -9.71 -9.57 -25.35
CA PRO A 6 -9.44 -10.92 -24.85
C PRO A 6 -10.67 -11.52 -24.16
N ASP A 7 -10.75 -12.85 -24.11
CA ASP A 7 -11.80 -13.56 -23.34
C ASP A 7 -11.61 -13.41 -21.83
N LEU A 8 -10.35 -13.31 -21.37
CA LEU A 8 -9.98 -13.11 -19.97
C LEU A 8 -9.01 -11.95 -19.84
N LEU A 9 -9.25 -11.09 -18.85
CA LEU A 9 -8.43 -9.94 -18.54
C LEU A 9 -7.87 -10.07 -17.12
N LEU A 10 -6.55 -9.99 -16.99
CA LEU A 10 -5.90 -9.75 -15.70
C LEU A 10 -5.71 -8.24 -15.54
N ALA A 11 -6.45 -7.63 -14.62
CA ALA A 11 -6.44 -6.20 -14.38
C ALA A 11 -6.58 -5.88 -12.89
N PRO A 12 -6.03 -4.73 -12.44
CA PRO A 12 -6.28 -4.24 -11.09
C PRO A 12 -7.74 -3.85 -10.90
N ASN A 13 -8.24 -3.98 -9.66
CA ASN A 13 -9.64 -3.74 -9.32
C ASN A 13 -10.08 -2.28 -9.54
N TRP A 14 -9.18 -1.30 -9.51
CA TRP A 14 -9.53 0.11 -9.73
C TRP A 14 -10.05 0.43 -11.14
N TRP A 15 -9.85 -0.44 -12.14
CA TRP A 15 -10.48 -0.30 -13.46
C TRP A 15 -11.88 -0.89 -13.54
N LEU A 16 -12.35 -1.58 -12.50
CA LEU A 16 -13.61 -2.30 -12.52
C LEU A 16 -14.80 -1.39 -12.88
N GLY A 17 -14.90 -0.23 -12.24
CA GLY A 17 -16.00 0.71 -12.49
C GLY A 17 -16.08 1.14 -13.95
N ASP A 18 -14.95 1.50 -14.56
CA ASP A 18 -14.87 1.91 -15.97
C ASP A 18 -15.23 0.76 -16.92
N LEU A 19 -14.74 -0.45 -16.65
CA LEU A 19 -14.99 -1.63 -17.47
C LEU A 19 -16.46 -2.09 -17.40
N VAL A 20 -17.09 -1.98 -16.23
CA VAL A 20 -18.53 -2.20 -16.05
C VAL A 20 -19.34 -1.12 -16.76
N ALA A 21 -18.95 0.16 -16.62
CA ALA A 21 -19.63 1.27 -17.31
C ALA A 21 -19.54 1.18 -18.83
N ALA A 22 -18.45 0.61 -19.36
CA ALA A 22 -18.27 0.35 -20.78
C ALA A 22 -19.00 -0.89 -21.31
N ASP A 23 -19.70 -1.65 -20.43
CA ASP A 23 -20.38 -2.90 -20.74
C ASP A 23 -19.44 -3.95 -21.38
N THR A 24 -18.22 -4.04 -20.83
CA THR A 24 -17.16 -4.92 -21.36
C THR A 24 -16.88 -6.15 -20.49
N LEU A 25 -17.54 -6.28 -19.34
CA LEU A 25 -17.35 -7.40 -18.42
C LEU A 25 -18.63 -8.23 -18.30
N GLN A 26 -18.45 -9.56 -18.33
CA GLN A 26 -19.52 -10.49 -18.00
C GLN A 26 -19.66 -10.60 -16.46
N PRO A 27 -20.86 -10.42 -15.90
CA PRO A 27 -21.16 -10.73 -14.50
C PRO A 27 -20.94 -12.21 -14.18
N LEU A 28 -20.41 -12.51 -13.00
CA LEU A 28 -19.97 -13.83 -12.57
C LEU A 28 -20.78 -14.39 -11.39
N GLU A 29 -21.80 -13.68 -10.90
CA GLU A 29 -22.61 -14.12 -9.75
C GLU A 29 -23.27 -15.49 -9.95
N ASP A 30 -23.71 -15.79 -11.17
CA ASP A 30 -24.33 -17.07 -11.53
C ASP A 30 -23.31 -18.11 -12.00
N ALA A 31 -22.10 -17.66 -12.34
CA ALA A 31 -21.02 -18.52 -12.81
C ALA A 31 -20.27 -19.21 -11.66
N ARG A 32 -20.53 -18.83 -10.40
CA ARG A 32 -19.86 -19.36 -9.21
C ARG A 32 -20.84 -19.72 -8.10
N THR A 33 -20.73 -20.94 -7.55
CA THR A 33 -21.55 -21.34 -6.41
C THR A 33 -21.13 -20.58 -5.13
N PRO A 34 -21.99 -20.48 -4.11
CA PRO A 34 -21.60 -19.96 -2.79
C PRO A 34 -20.36 -20.67 -2.22
N GLU A 35 -20.27 -21.99 -2.39
CA GLU A 35 -19.14 -22.80 -1.92
C GLU A 35 -17.84 -22.48 -2.66
N GLU A 36 -17.90 -22.25 -3.97
CA GLU A 36 -16.73 -21.81 -4.75
C GLU A 36 -16.26 -20.42 -4.31
N ARG A 37 -17.20 -19.52 -4.01
CA ARG A 37 -16.90 -18.18 -3.52
C ARG A 37 -16.28 -18.19 -2.12
N ALA A 38 -16.68 -19.14 -1.27
CA ALA A 38 -16.15 -19.29 0.09
C ALA A 38 -14.65 -19.69 0.13
N ASN A 39 -14.08 -20.13 -1.00
CA ASN A 39 -12.65 -20.42 -1.09
C ASN A 39 -11.77 -19.17 -1.21
N PHE A 40 -12.36 -18.00 -1.46
CA PHE A 40 -11.64 -16.73 -1.52
C PHE A 40 -11.67 -16.02 -0.17
N TRP A 41 -10.66 -15.20 0.11
CA TRP A 41 -10.72 -14.25 1.22
C TRP A 41 -11.88 -13.27 0.96
N PRO A 42 -12.89 -13.17 1.85
CA PRO A 42 -14.04 -12.28 1.68
C PRO A 42 -13.69 -10.86 1.21
N ALA A 43 -12.75 -10.18 1.88
CA ALA A 43 -12.37 -8.81 1.54
C ALA A 43 -11.78 -8.69 0.12
N ALA A 44 -11.04 -9.70 -0.35
CA ALA A 44 -10.50 -9.70 -1.72
C ALA A 44 -11.61 -9.91 -2.76
N LEU A 45 -12.60 -10.75 -2.47
CA LEU A 45 -13.73 -10.99 -3.37
C LEU A 45 -14.67 -9.78 -3.44
N GLU A 46 -14.91 -9.11 -2.31
CA GLU A 46 -15.72 -7.89 -2.21
C GLU A 46 -15.19 -6.76 -3.09
N ASN A 47 -13.87 -6.66 -3.29
CA ASN A 47 -13.25 -5.69 -4.19
C ASN A 47 -13.63 -5.87 -5.68
N PHE A 48 -14.23 -7.00 -6.06
CA PHE A 48 -14.73 -7.28 -7.41
C PHE A 48 -16.26 -7.19 -7.51
N VAL A 49 -16.93 -6.73 -6.44
CA VAL A 49 -18.37 -6.50 -6.44
C VAL A 49 -18.66 -5.05 -6.81
N TRP A 50 -19.44 -4.83 -7.86
CA TRP A 50 -19.89 -3.51 -8.28
C TRP A 50 -21.41 -3.48 -8.34
N GLN A 51 -22.04 -2.53 -7.64
CA GLN A 51 -23.50 -2.39 -7.55
C GLN A 51 -24.22 -3.71 -7.21
N GLY A 52 -23.62 -4.50 -6.31
CA GLY A 52 -24.16 -5.78 -5.83
C GLY A 52 -23.91 -6.99 -6.74
N ARG A 53 -23.16 -6.84 -7.83
CA ARG A 53 -22.85 -7.93 -8.78
C ARG A 53 -21.35 -8.22 -8.83
N LEU A 54 -20.99 -9.48 -8.96
CA LEU A 54 -19.58 -9.91 -8.99
C LEU A 54 -19.08 -9.88 -10.43
N TYR A 55 -17.94 -9.24 -10.69
CA TYR A 55 -17.41 -9.07 -12.06
C TYR A 55 -16.01 -9.65 -12.28
N GLY A 56 -15.38 -10.14 -11.22
CA GLY A 56 -14.02 -10.68 -11.28
C GLY A 56 -13.73 -11.62 -10.12
N LEU A 57 -12.59 -12.30 -10.20
CA LEU A 57 -12.10 -13.18 -9.16
C LEU A 57 -10.69 -12.75 -8.76
N PRO A 58 -10.38 -12.67 -7.45
CA PRO A 58 -9.05 -12.28 -7.02
C PRO A 58 -8.03 -13.37 -7.37
N THR A 59 -6.91 -12.96 -7.98
CA THR A 59 -5.76 -13.83 -8.28
C THR A 59 -4.64 -13.65 -7.27
N ASN A 60 -4.42 -12.41 -6.85
CA ASN A 60 -3.40 -11.99 -5.91
C ASN A 60 -3.90 -10.76 -5.15
N TYR A 61 -3.34 -10.54 -3.98
CA TYR A 61 -3.42 -9.27 -3.26
C TYR A 61 -2.00 -8.84 -2.91
N GLU A 62 -1.78 -7.53 -2.85
CA GLU A 62 -0.49 -6.94 -2.55
C GLU A 62 -0.62 -6.10 -1.29
N LEU A 63 0.44 -6.12 -0.48
CA LEU A 63 0.53 -5.37 0.76
C LEU A 63 1.87 -4.64 0.78
N VAL A 64 1.83 -3.37 1.18
CA VAL A 64 3.05 -2.63 1.53
C VAL A 64 3.46 -3.06 2.93
N THR A 65 4.74 -3.40 3.09
CA THR A 65 5.30 -3.85 4.36
C THR A 65 6.70 -3.29 4.55
N ALA A 66 7.18 -3.31 5.80
CA ALA A 66 8.58 -3.03 6.09
C ALA A 66 9.44 -4.29 5.89
N PHE A 67 10.52 -4.13 5.13
CA PHE A 67 11.59 -5.11 5.02
C PHE A 67 12.70 -4.80 6.02
N VAL A 68 13.29 -5.85 6.60
CA VAL A 68 14.38 -5.74 7.58
C VAL A 68 15.63 -6.42 7.03
N ASN A 69 16.73 -5.68 6.96
CA ASN A 69 18.05 -6.24 6.69
C ASN A 69 18.58 -6.92 7.97
N ARG A 70 18.48 -8.25 8.01
CA ARG A 70 18.82 -9.06 9.19
C ARG A 70 20.31 -9.04 9.56
N ALA A 71 21.18 -8.53 8.68
CA ALA A 71 22.58 -8.30 9.00
C ALA A 71 22.80 -7.04 9.87
N LEU A 72 21.82 -6.12 9.89
CA LEU A 72 21.90 -4.85 10.59
C LEU A 72 20.96 -4.78 11.80
N ALA A 73 19.77 -5.38 11.70
CA ALA A 73 18.77 -5.36 12.77
C ALA A 73 18.04 -6.70 12.93
N ASP A 74 17.60 -6.99 14.15
CA ASP A 74 16.68 -8.10 14.43
C ASP A 74 15.24 -7.67 14.08
N PRO A 75 14.51 -8.41 13.22
CA PRO A 75 13.11 -8.15 12.95
C PRO A 75 12.23 -8.10 14.21
N ALA A 76 12.57 -8.85 15.26
CA ALA A 76 11.83 -8.83 16.53
C ALA A 76 12.02 -7.51 17.32
N ALA A 77 13.04 -6.72 16.97
CA ALA A 77 13.34 -5.43 17.59
C ALA A 77 12.92 -4.23 16.72
N MET A 78 12.14 -4.46 15.65
CA MET A 78 11.64 -3.39 14.79
C MET A 78 10.78 -2.39 15.60
N PRO A 79 11.00 -1.07 15.46
CA PRO A 79 10.24 -0.09 16.22
C PRO A 79 8.74 -0.16 15.97
N ALA A 80 7.97 -0.03 17.04
CA ALA A 80 6.51 -0.05 16.99
C ALA A 80 5.88 1.32 16.67
N THR A 81 6.64 2.42 16.78
CA THR A 81 6.15 3.79 16.57
C THR A 81 7.09 4.58 15.68
N THR A 82 6.54 5.52 14.90
CA THR A 82 7.30 6.43 14.03
C THR A 82 8.34 7.25 14.80
N ASP A 83 8.04 7.68 16.02
CA ASP A 83 9.01 8.35 16.89
C ASP A 83 10.19 7.44 17.25
N ALA A 84 9.93 6.17 17.54
CA ALA A 84 10.98 5.21 17.86
C ALA A 84 11.85 4.87 16.64
N TRP A 85 11.25 4.81 15.44
CA TRP A 85 11.96 4.73 14.16
C TRP A 85 12.97 5.87 13.99
N LEU A 86 12.52 7.11 14.22
CA LEU A 86 13.37 8.29 14.11
C LEU A 86 14.47 8.29 15.16
N ALA A 87 14.13 8.01 16.42
CA ALA A 87 15.10 7.98 17.53
C ALA A 87 16.18 6.91 17.33
N GLN A 88 15.82 5.73 16.81
CA GLN A 88 16.78 4.66 16.52
C GLN A 88 17.77 5.08 15.43
N ALA A 89 17.29 5.70 14.35
CA ALA A 89 18.14 6.19 13.27
C ALA A 89 19.11 7.29 13.74
N GLN A 90 18.64 8.20 14.59
CA GLN A 90 19.47 9.25 15.19
C GLN A 90 20.56 8.69 16.12
N ALA A 91 20.26 7.62 16.87
CA ALA A 91 21.23 6.97 17.75
C ALA A 91 22.26 6.13 16.97
N ALA A 92 21.83 5.50 15.87
CA ALA A 92 22.67 4.64 15.03
C ALA A 92 22.24 4.76 13.56
N PRO A 93 22.96 5.52 12.71
CA PRO A 93 22.57 5.73 11.31
C PRO A 93 22.38 4.45 10.48
N ALA A 94 23.13 3.38 10.78
CA ALA A 94 22.95 2.08 10.11
C ALA A 94 21.57 1.45 10.37
N ASN A 95 20.88 1.89 11.41
CA ASN A 95 19.52 1.48 11.75
C ASN A 95 18.44 2.40 11.14
N GLY A 96 18.81 3.24 10.17
CA GLY A 96 17.87 4.09 9.45
C GLY A 96 16.93 3.32 8.52
N ILE A 97 16.04 4.08 7.90
CA ILE A 97 14.99 3.56 7.01
C ILE A 97 15.03 4.25 5.64
N GLY A 98 14.92 3.47 4.57
CA GLY A 98 14.59 3.96 3.24
C GLY A 98 13.09 3.88 3.00
N LEU A 99 12.47 5.00 2.62
CA LEU A 99 11.05 5.12 2.31
C LEU A 99 10.88 5.55 0.86
N TYR A 100 10.25 4.71 0.04
CA TYR A 100 9.90 5.10 -1.32
C TYR A 100 8.83 6.20 -1.30
N ASN A 101 9.19 7.41 -1.76
CA ASN A 101 8.32 8.58 -1.76
C ASN A 101 7.23 8.48 -2.84
N ASN A 102 6.24 7.65 -2.56
CA ASN A 102 5.09 7.38 -3.40
C ASN A 102 3.87 7.18 -2.50
N LEU A 103 2.75 7.83 -2.83
CA LEU A 103 1.55 7.81 -1.97
C LEU A 103 1.05 6.38 -1.71
N TYR A 104 1.13 5.46 -2.67
CA TYR A 104 0.73 4.06 -2.45
C TYR A 104 1.60 3.39 -1.36
N HIS A 105 2.91 3.65 -1.38
CA HIS A 105 3.87 3.07 -0.42
C HIS A 105 3.87 3.79 0.94
N LEU A 106 3.44 5.04 0.98
CA LEU A 106 3.40 5.87 2.19
C LEU A 106 2.00 6.06 2.78
N TYR A 107 0.97 5.51 2.12
CA TYR A 107 -0.42 5.67 2.57
C TYR A 107 -0.62 5.23 4.01
N TRP A 108 0.06 4.15 4.44
CA TRP A 108 -0.05 3.57 5.80
C TRP A 108 0.19 4.59 6.92
N GLY A 109 0.96 5.65 6.67
CA GLY A 109 1.24 6.66 7.67
C GLY A 109 0.05 7.57 7.96
N LEU A 110 -0.81 7.85 6.99
CA LEU A 110 -2.01 8.65 7.21
C LEU A 110 -2.94 8.05 8.27
N PRO A 111 -3.42 6.79 8.14
CA PRO A 111 -4.25 6.18 9.18
C PRO A 111 -3.48 5.92 10.47
N ALA A 112 -2.16 5.74 10.44
CA ALA A 112 -1.34 5.65 11.66
C ALA A 112 -1.38 6.95 12.49
N TYR A 113 -1.56 8.10 11.84
CA TYR A 113 -1.79 9.41 12.48
C TYR A 113 -3.30 9.76 12.56
N GLY A 114 -4.18 8.78 12.37
CA GLY A 114 -5.63 8.94 12.45
C GLY A 114 -6.28 9.73 11.31
N ALA A 115 -5.52 10.06 10.26
CA ALA A 115 -6.01 10.78 9.09
C ALA A 115 -6.66 9.84 8.08
N GLN A 116 -7.67 10.34 7.38
CA GLN A 116 -8.40 9.63 6.32
C GLN A 116 -8.32 10.41 5.02
N LEU A 117 -8.13 9.73 3.89
CA LEU A 117 -8.15 10.41 2.58
C LEU A 117 -9.56 10.85 2.20
N PHE A 118 -10.53 9.96 2.35
CA PHE A 118 -11.93 10.19 1.97
C PHE A 118 -12.88 9.77 3.10
N ASP A 119 -14.02 10.44 3.20
CA ASP A 119 -15.13 10.00 4.04
C ASP A 119 -16.01 8.95 3.35
N ASP A 120 -17.03 8.47 4.05
CA ASP A 120 -17.99 7.47 3.54
C ASP A 120 -18.77 7.93 2.29
N SER A 121 -18.80 9.24 2.01
CA SER A 121 -19.43 9.82 0.82
C SER A 121 -18.46 9.96 -0.37
N GLY A 122 -17.18 9.66 -0.16
CA GLY A 122 -16.12 9.81 -1.15
C GLY A 122 -15.56 11.22 -1.26
N LEU A 123 -15.88 12.12 -0.32
CA LEU A 123 -15.30 13.46 -0.27
C LEU A 123 -13.92 13.42 0.39
N ALA A 124 -12.99 14.22 -0.14
CA ALA A 124 -11.64 14.32 0.43
C ALA A 124 -11.70 15.02 1.81
N VAL A 125 -11.13 14.39 2.83
CA VAL A 125 -11.16 14.85 4.25
C VAL A 125 -9.81 14.76 4.94
N ILE A 126 -8.73 14.75 4.15
CA ILE A 126 -7.35 14.59 4.63
C ILE A 126 -6.90 15.68 5.61
N ASP A 127 -7.48 16.87 5.52
CA ASP A 127 -7.21 18.03 6.38
C ASP A 127 -8.20 18.16 7.55
N ALA A 128 -9.24 17.32 7.59
CA ALA A 128 -10.31 17.38 8.58
C ALA A 128 -10.22 16.28 9.65
N THR A 129 -9.39 15.26 9.44
CA THR A 129 -9.28 14.09 10.33
C THR A 129 -7.83 13.82 10.71
N GLY A 130 -7.61 13.40 11.96
CA GLY A 130 -6.29 13.04 12.47
C GLY A 130 -5.25 14.15 12.34
N ASP A 131 -3.98 13.75 12.17
CA ASP A 131 -2.85 14.66 12.03
C ASP A 131 -1.95 14.27 10.84
N ALA A 132 -2.49 14.43 9.63
CA ALA A 132 -1.72 14.23 8.39
C ALA A 132 -0.49 15.15 8.32
N ALA A 133 -0.58 16.35 8.90
CA ALA A 133 0.53 17.31 8.93
C ALA A 133 1.71 16.80 9.76
N ALA A 134 1.45 16.19 10.93
CA ALA A 134 2.50 15.56 11.73
C ALA A 134 3.14 14.38 11.01
N TYR A 135 2.39 13.59 10.24
CA TYR A 135 2.98 12.53 9.42
C TYR A 135 3.92 13.09 8.34
N LEU A 136 3.51 14.14 7.63
CA LEU A 136 4.37 14.81 6.65
C LEU A 136 5.60 15.45 7.30
N ALA A 137 5.46 16.00 8.51
CA ALA A 137 6.58 16.53 9.28
C ALA A 137 7.54 15.41 9.70
N TRP A 138 7.04 14.23 10.06
CA TRP A 138 7.86 13.06 10.36
C TRP A 138 8.61 12.58 9.13
N LEU A 139 7.98 12.48 7.95
CA LEU A 139 8.67 12.13 6.69
C LEU A 139 9.82 13.09 6.40
N ARG A 140 9.63 14.38 6.65
CA ARG A 140 10.68 15.38 6.52
C ARG A 140 11.81 15.18 7.55
N ALA A 141 11.48 14.89 8.81
CA ALA A 141 12.49 14.62 9.83
C ALA A 141 13.31 13.36 9.48
N VAL A 142 12.68 12.32 8.94
CA VAL A 142 13.35 11.11 8.45
C VAL A 142 14.29 11.44 7.30
N SER A 143 13.88 12.27 6.33
CA SER A 143 14.73 12.62 5.18
C SER A 143 15.94 13.49 5.58
N GLU A 144 15.84 14.23 6.67
CA GLU A 144 16.93 15.04 7.25
C GLU A 144 17.82 14.22 8.21
N THR A 145 17.45 12.98 8.55
CA THR A 145 18.19 12.11 9.48
C THR A 145 19.23 11.26 8.76
N THR A 146 20.49 11.36 9.19
CA THR A 146 21.61 10.58 8.65
C THR A 146 21.31 9.08 8.66
N GLY A 147 21.54 8.42 7.53
CA GLY A 147 21.29 6.98 7.35
C GLY A 147 19.83 6.62 7.03
N SER A 148 18.94 7.62 6.94
CA SER A 148 17.56 7.45 6.48
C SER A 148 17.30 8.25 5.21
N TYR A 149 16.32 7.82 4.43
CA TYR A 149 16.03 8.38 3.10
C TYR A 149 14.53 8.36 2.83
N VAL A 150 14.01 9.45 2.26
CA VAL A 150 12.67 9.53 1.70
C VAL A 150 12.82 10.04 0.27
N ASP A 151 12.71 9.15 -0.72
CA ASP A 151 13.16 9.45 -2.08
C ASP A 151 12.24 8.82 -3.15
N PRO A 152 11.94 9.51 -4.27
CA PRO A 152 11.14 8.95 -5.35
C PRO A 152 11.89 7.92 -6.23
N ASP A 153 13.20 7.73 -6.06
CA ASP A 153 13.95 6.69 -6.78
C ASP A 153 13.95 5.36 -6.00
N TYR A 154 12.94 4.53 -6.28
CA TYR A 154 12.83 3.18 -5.72
C TYR A 154 14.06 2.31 -6.02
N GLY A 155 14.62 2.41 -7.24
CA GLY A 155 15.74 1.59 -7.67
C GLY A 155 17.00 1.90 -6.87
N MET A 156 17.28 3.18 -6.67
CA MET A 156 18.36 3.66 -5.80
C MET A 156 18.17 3.19 -4.37
N LEU A 157 17.00 3.40 -3.76
CA LEU A 157 16.76 2.97 -2.38
C LEU A 157 16.95 1.46 -2.21
N LEU A 158 16.40 0.66 -3.13
CA LEU A 158 16.52 -0.79 -3.10
C LEU A 158 17.98 -1.27 -3.24
N ASP A 159 18.76 -0.66 -4.13
CA ASP A 159 20.18 -0.99 -4.30
C ASP A 159 20.98 -0.71 -3.02
N ARG A 160 20.75 0.43 -2.39
CA ARG A 160 21.42 0.83 -1.13
C ARG A 160 21.01 -0.05 0.05
N PHE A 161 19.72 -0.42 0.13
CA PHE A 161 19.23 -1.39 1.12
C PHE A 161 19.92 -2.75 0.96
N LYS A 162 20.02 -3.25 -0.29
CA LYS A 162 20.72 -4.52 -0.61
C LYS A 162 22.21 -4.48 -0.26
N LYS A 163 22.84 -3.30 -0.34
CA LYS A 163 24.22 -3.08 0.08
C LYS A 163 24.40 -2.96 1.60
N GLY A 164 23.32 -2.94 2.37
CA GLY A 164 23.37 -2.84 3.83
C GLY A 164 23.73 -1.44 4.31
N GLU A 165 23.30 -0.40 3.60
CA GLU A 165 23.53 0.99 4.04
C GLU A 165 22.57 1.41 5.17
N PHE A 166 21.41 0.77 5.27
CA PHE A 166 20.41 1.03 6.31
C PHE A 166 19.57 -0.23 6.58
N ALA A 167 18.99 -0.33 7.77
CA ALA A 167 18.41 -1.56 8.28
C ALA A 167 17.01 -1.86 7.76
N TYR A 168 16.27 -0.86 7.28
CA TYR A 168 14.86 -1.02 6.99
C TYR A 168 14.42 -0.36 5.68
N PHE A 169 13.45 -0.95 5.00
CA PHE A 169 12.96 -0.44 3.71
C PHE A 169 11.44 -0.61 3.58
N VAL A 170 10.77 0.43 3.09
CA VAL A 170 9.34 0.42 2.73
C VAL A 170 9.15 0.97 1.33
#